data_AF-A0A4Q5NVA5-F1
#
_entry.id   AF-A0A4Q5NVA5-F1
#
_cell.length_a   1.000
_cell.length_b   1.000
_cell.length_c   1.000
_cell.angle_alpha   90.00
_cell.angle_beta   90.00
_cell.angle_gamma   90.00
#
_symmetry.space_group_name_H-M   'P 1'
#
loop_
_entity.id
_entity.type
_entity.pdbx_description
1 polymer ?
#
loop_
_entity_poly.entity_id
_entity_poly.type
_entity_poly.pdbx_seq_one_letter_code
_entity_poly.pdbx_strand_id
1 'polypeptide(L)'
;MNIKTFLLAGALIGSSGQYIEAQPTSKTAASFSGAREMWKAVSDDLAYLDERIAARKLSEVHEAAFNLRDSARMLRGTSAGLSEAQKGALERGLARVDTLANDLDASGDKNDLRATVANQRKMHVALDAVAGAFPKGSLPPVGAIKGTGPVKDPVCRMTVDPSTAPGKVAYQGQTYYFCSVSESQAFQKSPARYAALYDDLAFGKPKTFAISLDTSAKVAANKPALLTFAVREQGQSQLVKQFQLVHEKLMHLIVVSDDLSYFSHEHPQIGADGRFRLKWTFPRAGRYLMFADFTPDNGLNQVLRTQVTVSGGQPKALPKLVADKTLSKTVDGYTISLKSSTPLMVGKSSLLTYSITRGGKTVTDMQPYLGAMGHMMAINANGRDVVHTHTVGAGGAVTNAMATEKGPRFTFDLMPTAPGMTKIWAQFQRGGKVITVPFTFPIGGTRMITPAAPKNEEAPHNHGSMNMNTAPTNAAQNVMIALPAGYKDGAATVQAGKPVTLTFKLEKDAGCGNTISVPSAKWTKTLEVGQSASVTFTPQESGPLKFSCGMDMLRGTLVVK
;
A
#
# COMPACT_ATOMS: atom_id res chain seq x y z
N MET A 1 -37.61 61.03 -47.37
CA MET A 1 -36.62 62.09 -47.18
C MET A 1 -35.24 61.50 -47.50
N ASN A 2 -34.67 61.95 -48.62
CA ASN A 2 -33.25 61.95 -49.05
C ASN A 2 -32.30 60.78 -48.64
N ILE A 3 -31.88 59.95 -49.60
CA ILE A 3 -30.68 60.06 -50.50
C ILE A 3 -29.40 59.48 -49.88
N LYS A 4 -28.92 58.37 -50.49
CA LYS A 4 -27.54 57.83 -50.69
C LYS A 4 -27.49 56.32 -50.42
N THR A 5 -26.98 55.38 -51.24
CA THR A 5 -26.41 55.31 -52.59
C THR A 5 -26.27 53.82 -52.93
N PHE A 6 -26.96 53.34 -53.97
CA PHE A 6 -26.57 52.36 -55.03
C PHE A 6 -25.25 51.54 -54.84
N LEU A 7 -25.31 50.18 -54.84
CA LEU A 7 -25.13 49.25 -56.01
C LEU A 7 -23.65 49.18 -56.48
N LEU A 8 -22.97 48.03 -56.55
CA LEU A 8 -23.29 46.85 -57.36
C LEU A 8 -22.61 45.56 -56.84
N ALA A 9 -23.28 44.44 -57.12
CA ALA A 9 -22.78 43.07 -57.03
C ALA A 9 -21.69 42.77 -58.05
N GLY A 10 -20.78 41.84 -57.71
CA GLY A 10 -19.77 41.29 -58.63
C GLY A 10 -19.35 39.88 -58.24
N ALA A 11 -19.95 38.91 -58.93
CA ALA A 11 -19.43 37.58 -59.29
C ALA A 11 -18.73 36.71 -58.23
N LEU A 12 -19.45 35.68 -57.77
CA LEU A 12 -18.85 34.42 -57.29
C LEU A 12 -18.26 33.67 -58.49
N ILE A 13 -16.94 33.69 -58.64
CA ILE A 13 -16.18 32.74 -59.46
C ILE A 13 -15.15 32.10 -58.54
N GLY A 14 -15.20 30.77 -58.42
CA GLY A 14 -14.28 30.00 -57.62
C GLY A 14 -12.86 30.05 -58.16
N SER A 15 -11.90 30.13 -57.25
CA SER A 15 -10.56 29.61 -57.47
C SER A 15 -10.17 28.78 -56.26
N SER A 16 -10.12 27.47 -56.48
CA SER A 16 -9.46 26.48 -55.63
C SER A 16 -8.00 26.89 -55.39
N GLY A 17 -7.75 27.60 -54.31
CA GLY A 17 -6.41 27.79 -53.77
C GLY A 17 -5.98 26.49 -53.10
N GLN A 18 -5.19 25.68 -53.82
CA GLN A 18 -4.46 24.55 -53.26
C GLN A 18 -3.67 25.04 -52.05
N TYR A 19 -4.01 24.54 -50.86
CA TYR A 19 -3.06 24.54 -49.74
C TYR A 19 -1.91 23.64 -50.16
N ILE A 20 -0.79 24.24 -50.57
CA ILE A 20 0.49 23.55 -50.63
C ILE A 20 0.88 23.29 -49.18
N GLU A 21 0.44 22.16 -48.65
CA GLU A 21 1.08 21.55 -47.49
C GLU A 21 2.50 21.19 -47.96
N ALA A 22 3.48 21.97 -47.49
CA ALA A 22 4.88 21.68 -47.74
C ALA A 22 5.20 20.30 -47.16
N GLN A 23 5.17 19.29 -48.02
CA GLN A 23 5.64 17.94 -47.70
C GLN A 23 7.07 18.07 -47.17
N PRO A 24 7.39 17.51 -45.99
CA PRO A 24 8.74 17.53 -45.48
C PRO A 24 9.62 16.80 -46.48
N THR A 25 10.57 17.53 -47.08
CA THR A 25 11.52 16.92 -48.03
C THR A 25 12.23 15.75 -47.36
N SER A 26 12.47 14.68 -48.10
CA SER A 26 13.09 13.43 -47.63
C SER A 26 14.45 13.61 -46.92
N LYS A 27 15.07 14.79 -47.00
CA LYS A 27 16.27 15.17 -46.23
C LYS A 27 16.02 15.44 -44.73
N THR A 28 14.80 15.79 -44.31
CA THR A 28 14.48 16.10 -42.90
C THR A 28 14.22 14.86 -42.03
N ALA A 29 13.72 13.77 -42.62
CA ALA A 29 13.56 12.50 -41.91
C ALA A 29 14.89 11.75 -41.70
N ALA A 30 15.89 11.99 -42.56
CA ALA A 30 17.24 11.45 -42.45
C ALA A 30 18.17 12.25 -41.52
N SER A 31 17.79 13.48 -41.11
CA SER A 31 18.69 14.42 -40.41
C SER A 31 18.76 14.30 -38.88
N PHE A 32 18.03 13.37 -38.26
CA PHE A 32 18.00 13.20 -36.80
C PHE A 32 18.37 11.80 -36.31
N SER A 33 18.91 10.92 -37.18
CA SER A 33 19.42 9.61 -36.76
C SER A 33 20.54 9.75 -35.73
N GLY A 34 21.52 10.64 -35.98
CA GLY A 34 22.59 10.94 -35.02
C GLY A 34 22.09 11.51 -33.70
N ALA A 35 21.03 12.34 -33.72
CA ALA A 35 20.40 12.83 -32.50
C ALA A 35 19.78 11.70 -31.66
N ARG A 36 19.12 10.72 -32.29
CA ARG A 36 18.57 9.55 -31.59
C ARG A 36 19.65 8.65 -30.99
N GLU A 37 20.74 8.42 -31.72
CA GLU A 37 21.87 7.62 -31.21
C GLU A 37 22.48 8.28 -29.97
N MET A 38 22.68 9.59 -30.00
CA MET A 38 23.22 10.34 -28.86
C MET A 38 22.21 10.41 -27.71
N TRP A 39 20.91 10.51 -28.01
CA TRP A 39 19.84 10.45 -27.01
C TRP A 39 19.76 9.10 -26.30
N LYS A 40 20.17 8.01 -26.95
CA LYS A 40 20.28 6.71 -26.30
C LYS A 40 21.33 6.74 -25.18
N ALA A 41 22.50 7.34 -25.40
CA ALA A 41 23.52 7.50 -24.36
C ALA A 41 22.99 8.34 -23.17
N VAL A 42 22.32 9.46 -23.47
CA VAL A 42 21.65 10.28 -22.44
C VAL A 42 20.64 9.46 -21.62
N SER A 43 19.83 8.63 -22.29
CA SER A 43 18.82 7.80 -21.63
C SER A 43 19.45 6.69 -20.78
N ASP A 44 20.54 6.08 -21.25
CA ASP A 44 21.26 5.02 -20.55
C ASP A 44 21.99 5.59 -19.31
N ASP A 45 22.64 6.76 -19.43
CA ASP A 45 23.29 7.45 -18.30
C ASP A 45 22.28 7.95 -17.26
N LEU A 46 21.10 8.41 -17.71
CA LEU A 46 20.01 8.79 -16.80
C LEU A 46 19.51 7.57 -16.01
N ALA A 47 19.32 6.43 -16.68
CA ALA A 47 18.92 5.20 -16.02
C ALA A 47 19.97 4.72 -15.00
N TYR A 48 21.26 4.90 -15.30
CA TYR A 48 22.33 4.60 -14.37
C TYR A 48 22.31 5.52 -13.14
N LEU A 49 22.18 6.84 -13.33
CA LEU A 49 22.00 7.81 -12.24
C LEU A 49 20.79 7.45 -11.37
N ASP A 50 19.67 7.12 -12.00
CA ASP A 50 18.44 6.71 -11.30
C ASP A 50 18.67 5.49 -10.41
N GLU A 51 19.38 4.48 -10.92
CA GLU A 51 19.71 3.27 -10.19
C GLU A 51 20.62 3.55 -8.99
N ARG A 52 21.66 4.39 -9.15
CA ARG A 52 22.57 4.76 -8.06
C ARG A 52 21.81 5.42 -6.91
N ILE A 53 20.92 6.36 -7.24
CA ILE A 53 20.09 7.07 -6.25
C ILE A 53 19.09 6.11 -5.60
N ALA A 54 18.42 5.26 -6.37
CA ALA A 54 17.48 4.26 -5.86
C ALA A 54 18.17 3.26 -4.91
N ALA A 55 19.40 2.85 -5.24
CA ALA A 55 20.24 1.98 -4.41
C ALA A 55 20.90 2.69 -3.22
N ARG A 56 20.64 4.00 -3.02
CA ARG A 56 21.24 4.85 -1.98
C ARG A 56 22.77 4.91 -2.03
N LYS A 57 23.34 4.73 -3.22
CA LYS A 57 24.79 4.84 -3.48
C LYS A 57 25.15 6.29 -3.77
N LEU A 58 24.95 7.17 -2.78
CA LEU A 58 25.07 8.62 -3.00
C LEU A 58 26.49 9.09 -3.33
N SER A 59 27.50 8.35 -2.87
CA SER A 59 28.90 8.58 -3.25
C SER A 59 29.19 8.30 -4.74
N GLU A 60 28.33 7.54 -5.43
CA GLU A 60 28.45 7.25 -6.87
C GLU A 60 27.70 8.29 -7.73
N VAL A 61 26.98 9.25 -7.12
CA VAL A 61 26.15 10.24 -7.84
C VAL A 61 27.00 11.26 -8.60
N HIS A 62 28.18 11.62 -8.09
CA HIS A 62 29.13 12.52 -8.76
C HIS A 62 29.41 12.06 -10.20
N GLU A 63 29.90 10.84 -10.34
CA GLU A 63 30.29 10.26 -11.63
C GLU A 63 29.07 10.11 -12.55
N ALA A 64 27.97 9.58 -12.03
CA ALA A 64 26.75 9.38 -12.81
C ALA A 64 26.15 10.69 -13.33
N ALA A 65 26.12 11.74 -12.51
CA ALA A 65 25.57 13.04 -12.88
C ALA A 65 26.41 13.75 -13.95
N PHE A 66 27.74 13.66 -13.86
CA PHE A 66 28.62 14.26 -14.85
C PHE A 66 28.69 13.49 -16.17
N ASN A 67 28.63 12.15 -16.15
CA ASN A 67 28.51 11.36 -17.38
C ASN A 67 27.21 11.72 -18.14
N LEU A 68 26.08 11.80 -17.44
CA LEU A 68 24.81 12.23 -18.02
C LEU A 68 24.89 13.64 -18.64
N ARG A 69 25.50 14.60 -17.92
CA ARG A 69 25.72 15.96 -18.41
C ARG A 69 26.52 15.94 -19.71
N ASP A 70 27.63 15.20 -19.72
CA ASP A 70 28.54 15.17 -20.85
C ASP A 70 27.89 14.51 -22.07
N SER A 71 27.13 13.43 -21.87
CA SER A 71 26.28 12.84 -22.90
C SER A 71 25.25 13.81 -23.47
N ALA A 72 24.57 14.59 -22.61
CA ALA A 72 23.60 15.59 -23.05
C ALA A 72 24.25 16.70 -23.88
N ARG A 73 25.44 17.17 -23.48
CA ARG A 73 26.19 18.23 -24.19
C ARG A 73 26.52 17.85 -25.63
N MET A 74 26.71 16.55 -25.91
CA MET A 74 27.02 16.11 -27.26
C MET A 74 25.90 16.49 -28.25
N LEU A 75 24.64 16.60 -27.81
CA LEU A 75 23.49 16.94 -28.67
C LEU A 75 23.63 18.27 -29.41
N ARG A 76 24.48 19.19 -28.95
CA ARG A 76 24.82 20.42 -29.68
C ARG A 76 25.30 20.14 -31.10
N GLY A 77 26.05 19.05 -31.30
CA GLY A 77 26.55 18.61 -32.60
C GLY A 77 25.45 18.15 -33.57
N THR A 78 24.22 17.96 -33.09
CA THR A 78 23.06 17.52 -33.90
C THR A 78 22.06 18.64 -34.18
N SER A 79 22.42 19.88 -33.84
CA SER A 79 21.54 21.05 -33.93
C SER A 79 21.41 21.67 -35.33
N ALA A 80 22.15 21.15 -36.33
CA ALA A 80 22.22 21.73 -37.68
C ALA A 80 20.84 21.84 -38.38
N GLY A 81 19.92 20.92 -38.09
CA GLY A 81 18.56 20.93 -38.62
C GLY A 81 17.52 21.67 -37.78
N LEU A 82 17.92 22.33 -36.69
CA LEU A 82 17.01 23.05 -35.78
C LEU A 82 16.84 24.51 -36.21
N SER A 83 15.63 25.06 -36.03
CA SER A 83 15.41 26.50 -36.11
C SER A 83 16.14 27.26 -34.99
N GLU A 84 16.37 28.56 -35.15
CA GLU A 84 17.02 29.38 -34.11
C GLU A 84 16.27 29.35 -32.76
N ALA A 85 14.93 29.31 -32.79
CA ALA A 85 14.12 29.16 -31.58
C ALA A 85 14.37 27.81 -30.89
N GLN A 86 14.50 26.72 -31.67
CA GLN A 86 14.80 25.38 -31.17
C GLN A 86 16.23 25.28 -30.64
N LYS A 87 17.22 25.87 -31.32
CA LYS A 87 18.60 25.97 -30.82
C LYS A 87 18.65 26.72 -29.48
N GLY A 88 17.93 27.83 -29.36
CA GLY A 88 17.81 28.55 -28.10
C GLY A 88 17.14 27.72 -27.00
N ALA A 89 16.13 26.91 -27.33
CA ALA A 89 15.50 25.99 -26.37
C ALA A 89 16.45 24.88 -25.93
N LEU A 90 17.20 24.29 -26.87
CA LEU A 90 18.23 23.29 -26.61
C LEU A 90 19.28 23.83 -25.63
N GLU A 91 19.85 25.00 -25.91
CA GLU A 91 20.89 25.58 -25.03
C GLU A 91 20.37 25.89 -23.62
N ARG A 92 19.13 26.38 -23.47
CA ARG A 92 18.52 26.57 -22.14
C ARG A 92 18.34 25.25 -21.40
N GLY A 93 17.92 24.20 -22.10
CA GLY A 93 17.79 22.86 -21.54
C GLY A 93 19.15 22.31 -21.07
N LEU A 94 20.18 22.41 -21.92
CA LEU A 94 21.54 21.97 -21.60
C LEU A 94 22.17 22.76 -20.44
N ALA A 95 21.98 24.08 -20.39
CA ALA A 95 22.44 24.89 -19.26
C ALA A 95 21.75 24.47 -17.94
N ARG A 96 20.48 24.05 -18.01
CA ARG A 96 19.77 23.53 -16.85
C ARG A 96 20.31 22.16 -16.41
N VAL A 97 20.62 21.27 -17.36
CA VAL A 97 21.30 19.99 -17.10
C VAL A 97 22.66 20.23 -16.43
N ASP A 98 23.46 21.18 -16.92
CA ASP A 98 24.76 21.54 -16.31
C ASP A 98 24.64 21.97 -14.85
N THR A 99 23.67 22.86 -14.56
CA THR A 99 23.41 23.33 -13.20
C THR A 99 23.01 22.16 -12.29
N LEU A 100 22.12 21.30 -12.78
CA LEU A 100 21.58 20.19 -12.00
C LEU A 100 22.59 19.07 -11.78
N ALA A 101 23.55 18.87 -12.69
CA ALA A 101 24.65 17.94 -12.48
C ALA A 101 25.51 18.36 -11.29
N ASN A 102 25.84 19.66 -11.18
CA ASN A 102 26.56 20.20 -10.02
C ASN A 102 25.71 20.15 -8.73
N ASP A 103 24.41 20.41 -8.83
CA ASP A 103 23.50 20.31 -7.67
C ASP A 103 23.38 18.87 -7.17
N LEU A 104 23.32 17.89 -8.09
CA LEU A 104 23.30 16.45 -7.80
C LEU A 104 24.59 16.02 -7.12
N ASP A 105 25.73 16.39 -7.69
CA ASP A 105 27.07 16.17 -7.13
C ASP A 105 27.17 16.70 -5.69
N ALA A 106 26.88 17.99 -5.49
CA ALA A 106 26.94 18.62 -4.18
C ALA A 106 25.99 17.98 -3.15
N SER A 107 24.82 17.49 -3.57
CA SER A 107 23.91 16.76 -2.68
C SER A 107 24.37 15.32 -2.40
N GLY A 108 24.98 14.65 -3.38
CA GLY A 108 25.54 13.32 -3.26
C GLY A 108 26.72 13.29 -2.28
N ASP A 109 27.65 14.24 -2.41
CA ASP A 109 28.81 14.41 -1.51
C ASP A 109 28.42 14.69 -0.06
N LYS A 110 27.31 15.41 0.15
CA LYS A 110 26.74 15.65 1.48
C LYS A 110 25.99 14.44 2.03
N ASN A 111 25.85 13.36 1.25
CA ASN A 111 25.01 12.22 1.55
C ASN A 111 23.55 12.64 1.85
N ASP A 112 23.08 13.71 1.20
CA ASP A 112 21.73 14.26 1.36
C ASP A 112 20.79 13.62 0.32
N LEU A 113 20.20 12.50 0.69
CA LEU A 113 19.28 11.75 -0.17
C LEU A 113 18.09 12.60 -0.62
N ARG A 114 17.56 13.47 0.25
CA ARG A 114 16.38 14.29 -0.06
C ARG A 114 16.72 15.31 -1.14
N ALA A 115 17.82 16.05 -0.97
CA ALA A 115 18.27 17.01 -1.96
C ALA A 115 18.63 16.30 -3.28
N THR A 116 19.29 15.14 -3.20
CA THR A 116 19.69 14.35 -4.37
C THR A 116 18.48 13.93 -5.20
N VAL A 117 17.46 13.33 -4.59
CA VAL A 117 16.23 12.92 -5.28
C VAL A 117 15.45 14.14 -5.80
N ALA A 118 15.46 15.27 -5.09
CA ALA A 118 14.85 16.50 -5.60
C ALA A 118 15.56 17.02 -6.85
N ASN A 119 16.89 16.94 -6.91
CA ASN A 119 17.68 17.36 -8.07
C ASN A 119 17.55 16.37 -9.24
N GLN A 120 17.45 15.07 -8.95
CA GLN A 120 17.15 14.01 -9.94
C GLN A 120 15.84 14.30 -10.69
N ARG A 121 14.77 14.64 -9.97
CA ARG A 121 13.48 14.99 -10.61
C ARG A 121 13.58 16.20 -11.52
N LYS A 122 14.29 17.24 -11.07
CA LYS A 122 14.54 18.41 -11.92
C LYS A 122 15.36 18.03 -13.16
N MET A 123 16.28 17.05 -13.05
CA MET A 123 17.08 16.55 -14.16
C MET A 123 16.20 15.89 -15.23
N HIS A 124 15.26 15.02 -14.85
CA HIS A 124 14.29 14.45 -15.80
C HIS A 124 13.50 15.53 -16.53
N VAL A 125 12.99 16.53 -15.81
CA VAL A 125 12.24 17.65 -16.41
C VAL A 125 13.13 18.45 -17.38
N ALA A 126 14.39 18.69 -17.01
CA ALA A 126 15.34 19.38 -17.89
C ALA A 126 15.62 18.58 -19.17
N LEU A 127 15.77 17.26 -19.05
CA LEU A 127 15.98 16.38 -20.21
C LEU A 127 14.75 16.27 -21.11
N ASP A 128 13.54 16.19 -20.56
CA ASP A 128 12.32 16.25 -21.38
C ASP A 128 12.21 17.60 -22.13
N ALA A 129 12.66 18.70 -21.53
CA ALA A 129 12.75 19.98 -22.22
C ALA A 129 13.82 19.99 -23.34
N VAL A 130 14.97 19.31 -23.14
CA VAL A 130 15.98 19.10 -24.18
C VAL A 130 15.40 18.29 -25.34
N ALA A 131 14.68 17.18 -25.06
CA ALA A 131 14.00 16.40 -26.09
C ALA A 131 12.98 17.25 -26.87
N GLY A 132 12.22 18.07 -26.15
CA GLY A 132 11.21 18.96 -26.71
C GLY A 132 11.75 20.09 -27.60
N ALA A 133 13.06 20.37 -27.56
CA ALA A 133 13.69 21.30 -28.49
C ALA A 133 13.78 20.72 -29.92
N PHE A 134 13.78 19.39 -30.06
CA PHE A 134 13.81 18.73 -31.36
C PHE A 134 12.40 18.61 -31.96
N PRO A 135 12.27 18.43 -33.28
CA PRO A 135 10.97 18.18 -33.90
C PRO A 135 10.23 17.01 -33.23
N LYS A 136 8.91 17.12 -33.14
CA LYS A 136 8.07 16.13 -32.46
C LYS A 136 8.29 14.74 -33.06
N GLY A 137 8.58 13.75 -32.21
CA GLY A 137 8.87 12.37 -32.61
C GLY A 137 10.32 12.11 -33.00
N SER A 138 11.20 13.13 -33.00
CA SER A 138 12.62 12.93 -33.24
C SER A 138 13.32 12.25 -32.07
N LEU A 139 13.06 12.71 -30.84
CA LEU A 139 13.60 12.15 -29.61
C LEU A 139 12.46 11.68 -28.69
N PRO A 140 12.53 10.47 -28.10
CA PRO A 140 11.56 10.04 -27.12
C PRO A 140 11.72 10.82 -25.81
N PRO A 141 10.63 11.13 -25.08
CA PRO A 141 10.75 11.66 -23.73
C PRO A 141 11.46 10.63 -22.83
N VAL A 142 12.27 11.11 -21.88
CA VAL A 142 12.89 10.22 -20.88
C VAL A 142 11.84 9.71 -19.89
N GLY A 143 10.75 10.48 -19.71
CA GLY A 143 9.60 10.09 -18.91
C GLY A 143 9.89 10.07 -17.40
N ALA A 144 8.92 9.58 -16.64
CA ALA A 144 9.05 9.45 -15.19
C ALA A 144 10.16 8.45 -14.84
N ILE A 145 10.91 8.75 -13.77
CA ILE A 145 11.96 7.90 -13.17
C ILE A 145 11.50 6.43 -13.17
N LYS A 146 12.14 5.59 -13.97
CA LYS A 146 11.82 4.16 -14.04
C LYS A 146 12.43 3.48 -12.83
N GLY A 147 11.65 2.62 -12.16
CA GLY A 147 12.19 1.79 -11.10
C GLY A 147 12.27 2.45 -9.73
N THR A 148 11.38 3.40 -9.40
CA THR A 148 11.02 3.50 -7.99
C THR A 148 10.33 2.19 -7.65
N GLY A 149 11.07 1.29 -6.99
CA GLY A 149 10.46 0.16 -6.30
C GLY A 149 9.27 0.64 -5.45
N PRO A 150 8.47 -0.29 -4.92
CA PRO A 150 7.20 0.06 -4.29
C PRO A 150 7.31 1.29 -3.36
N VAL A 151 6.59 2.36 -3.69
CA VAL A 151 6.67 3.67 -3.02
C VAL A 151 5.73 3.70 -1.83
N LYS A 152 5.86 4.69 -0.95
CA LYS A 152 4.90 4.87 0.15
C LYS A 152 3.71 5.73 -0.28
N ASP A 153 2.52 5.38 0.16
CA ASP A 153 1.39 6.30 0.15
C ASP A 153 1.65 7.41 1.20
N PRO A 154 1.61 8.72 0.86
CA PRO A 154 1.81 9.82 1.81
C PRO A 154 0.81 9.90 2.96
N VAL A 155 -0.38 9.35 2.78
CA VAL A 155 -1.49 9.35 3.73
C VAL A 155 -1.46 8.06 4.55
N CYS A 156 -1.53 6.90 3.88
CA CYS A 156 -1.70 5.60 4.53
C CYS A 156 -0.39 4.89 4.86
N ARG A 157 0.71 5.27 4.21
CA ARG A 157 2.05 4.66 4.32
C ARG A 157 2.10 3.19 3.87
N MET A 158 1.07 2.70 3.21
CA MET A 158 1.16 1.42 2.52
C MET A 158 2.19 1.52 1.42
N THR A 159 2.82 0.39 1.17
CA THR A 159 3.66 0.21 0.02
C THR A 159 2.76 0.09 -1.21
N VAL A 160 2.90 1.01 -2.15
CA VAL A 160 2.12 1.13 -3.37
C VAL A 160 3.06 0.89 -4.54
N ASP A 161 2.66 0.02 -5.46
CA ASP A 161 3.33 -0.08 -6.75
C ASP A 161 2.87 1.09 -7.64
N PRO A 162 3.77 2.02 -8.04
CA PRO A 162 3.42 3.14 -8.91
C PRO A 162 2.72 2.74 -10.22
N SER A 163 3.00 1.54 -10.73
CA SER A 163 2.43 1.06 -12.00
C SER A 163 0.95 0.68 -11.86
N THR A 164 0.53 0.21 -10.68
CA THR A 164 -0.83 -0.28 -10.41
C THR A 164 -1.61 0.57 -9.40
N ALA A 165 -1.03 1.67 -8.92
CA ALA A 165 -1.64 2.54 -7.90
C ALA A 165 -3.07 3.02 -8.28
N PRO A 166 -4.09 2.77 -7.44
CA PRO A 166 -5.45 3.23 -7.66
C PRO A 166 -5.61 4.76 -7.71
N GLY A 167 -4.77 5.50 -6.98
CA GLY A 167 -4.76 6.97 -6.98
C GLY A 167 -3.38 7.52 -7.31
N LYS A 168 -3.33 8.64 -8.03
CA LYS A 168 -2.09 9.40 -8.31
C LYS A 168 -2.36 10.90 -8.27
N VAL A 169 -1.46 11.68 -7.70
CA VAL A 169 -1.57 13.15 -7.65
C VAL A 169 -0.20 13.77 -7.93
N ALA A 170 -0.13 14.64 -8.94
CA ALA A 170 1.05 15.45 -9.17
C ALA A 170 1.04 16.69 -8.26
N TYR A 171 2.09 16.91 -7.49
CA TYR A 171 2.26 18.07 -6.63
C TYR A 171 3.74 18.48 -6.58
N GLN A 172 4.03 19.75 -6.87
CA GLN A 172 5.40 20.32 -6.91
C GLN A 172 6.40 19.52 -7.76
N GLY A 173 5.96 18.97 -8.90
CA GLY A 173 6.81 18.19 -9.80
C GLY A 173 7.09 16.75 -9.34
N GLN A 174 6.47 16.30 -8.23
CA GLN A 174 6.47 14.90 -7.79
C GLN A 174 5.08 14.29 -8.05
N THR A 175 5.05 13.07 -8.57
CA THR A 175 3.83 12.25 -8.60
C THR A 175 3.77 11.41 -7.33
N TYR A 176 2.76 11.64 -6.50
CA TYR A 176 2.46 10.82 -5.34
C TYR A 176 1.48 9.72 -5.74
N TYR A 177 1.68 8.52 -5.19
CA TYR A 177 0.91 7.33 -5.51
C TYR A 177 0.18 6.87 -4.26
N PHE A 178 -1.07 6.45 -4.41
CA PHE A 178 -1.97 6.19 -3.30
C PHE A 178 -2.54 4.78 -3.35
N CYS A 179 -2.68 4.16 -2.18
CA CYS A 179 -3.23 2.84 -1.98
C CYS A 179 -4.75 2.81 -2.28
N SER A 180 -5.41 3.97 -2.22
CA SER A 180 -6.79 4.18 -2.65
C SER A 180 -7.04 5.56 -3.27
N VAL A 181 -8.19 5.71 -3.95
CA VAL A 181 -8.68 7.01 -4.43
C VAL A 181 -9.05 7.95 -3.26
N SER A 182 -9.45 7.40 -2.12
CA SER A 182 -9.83 8.22 -0.96
C SER A 182 -8.63 8.97 -0.37
N GLU A 183 -7.45 8.36 -0.39
CA GLU A 183 -6.22 9.00 0.09
C GLU A 183 -5.69 10.03 -0.88
N SER A 184 -5.84 9.82 -2.19
CA SER A 184 -5.48 10.85 -3.17
C SER A 184 -6.33 12.12 -2.96
N GLN A 185 -7.62 11.95 -2.65
CA GLN A 185 -8.51 13.06 -2.29
C GLN A 185 -8.13 13.72 -0.96
N ALA A 186 -7.73 12.94 0.06
CA ALA A 186 -7.23 13.48 1.32
C ALA A 186 -5.95 14.30 1.10
N PHE A 187 -5.03 13.80 0.28
CA PHE A 187 -3.82 14.51 -0.11
C PHE A 187 -4.12 15.84 -0.79
N GLN A 188 -5.04 15.87 -1.76
CA GLN A 188 -5.42 17.09 -2.47
C GLN A 188 -5.99 18.19 -1.56
N LYS A 189 -6.63 17.83 -0.43
CA LYS A 189 -7.12 18.80 0.56
C LYS A 189 -6.01 19.45 1.38
N SER A 190 -4.85 18.81 1.50
CA SER A 190 -3.72 19.31 2.31
C SER A 190 -2.36 18.85 1.77
N PRO A 191 -2.01 19.19 0.51
CA PRO A 191 -0.90 18.55 -0.19
C PRO A 191 0.47 18.91 0.39
N ALA A 192 0.66 20.15 0.83
CA ALA A 192 1.91 20.59 1.48
C ALA A 192 2.23 19.77 2.75
N ARG A 193 1.20 19.41 3.54
CA ARG A 193 1.36 18.65 4.77
C ARG A 193 1.76 17.20 4.48
N TYR A 194 1.03 16.52 3.61
CA TYR A 194 1.32 15.13 3.29
C TYR A 194 2.63 14.96 2.52
N ALA A 195 2.98 15.92 1.65
CA ALA A 195 4.28 15.96 0.99
C ALA A 195 5.44 16.03 2.01
N ALA A 196 5.33 16.90 3.02
CA ALA A 196 6.35 17.00 4.07
C ALA A 196 6.51 15.69 4.87
N LEU A 197 5.40 15.04 5.23
CA LEU A 197 5.41 13.76 5.95
C LEU A 197 5.94 12.60 5.09
N TYR A 198 5.62 12.61 3.79
CA TYR A 198 6.15 11.64 2.83
C TYR A 198 7.67 11.79 2.70
N ASP A 199 8.18 13.01 2.63
CA ASP A 199 9.61 13.23 2.53
C ASP A 199 10.35 12.82 3.81
N ASP A 200 9.71 12.92 4.99
CA ASP A 200 10.25 12.43 6.26
C ASP A 200 10.27 10.89 6.31
N LEU A 201 9.29 10.23 5.69
CA LEU A 201 9.19 8.76 5.58
C LEU A 201 10.12 8.17 4.51
N ALA A 202 10.23 8.82 3.37
CA ALA A 202 11.00 8.36 2.21
C ALA A 202 12.49 8.68 2.33
N PHE A 203 12.83 9.79 3.02
CA PHE A 203 14.20 10.35 3.01
C PHE A 203 14.78 10.67 4.41
N GLY A 204 14.03 10.54 5.52
CA GLY A 204 14.50 10.89 6.87
C GLY A 204 14.31 9.81 7.95
N LYS A 205 14.88 10.03 9.15
CA LYS A 205 14.43 9.34 10.38
C LYS A 205 13.15 10.04 10.83
N PRO A 206 11.99 9.37 10.93
CA PRO A 206 10.77 10.02 11.37
C PRO A 206 10.99 10.62 12.76
N LYS A 207 10.44 11.82 12.98
CA LYS A 207 10.49 12.48 14.28
C LYS A 207 10.02 11.53 15.36
N THR A 208 10.83 11.36 16.40
CA THR A 208 10.48 10.55 17.56
C THR A 208 9.97 11.46 18.66
N PHE A 209 8.97 11.00 19.41
CA PHE A 209 8.43 11.75 20.53
C PHE A 209 8.66 10.99 21.83
N ALA A 210 8.55 11.72 22.95
CA ALA A 210 8.52 11.18 24.29
C ALA A 210 7.24 11.66 24.97
N ILE A 211 6.65 10.77 25.79
CA ILE A 211 5.51 11.10 26.63
C ILE A 211 5.94 11.09 28.10
N SER A 212 5.51 12.11 28.83
CA SER A 212 5.66 12.21 30.29
C SER A 212 4.30 12.15 30.94
N LEU A 213 4.22 11.51 32.10
CA LEU A 213 3.02 11.43 32.94
C LEU A 213 3.29 12.11 34.27
N ASP A 214 2.43 13.05 34.63
CA ASP A 214 2.34 13.65 35.95
C ASP A 214 0.98 13.32 36.57
N THR A 215 0.98 12.80 37.79
CA THR A 215 -0.23 12.44 38.54
C THR A 215 -0.57 13.46 39.62
N SER A 216 0.23 14.51 39.81
CA SER A 216 0.15 15.58 40.84
C SER A 216 0.15 15.12 42.32
N ALA A 217 -0.18 13.85 42.60
CA ALA A 217 -0.15 13.20 43.90
C ALA A 217 0.05 11.68 43.76
N LYS A 218 0.26 10.98 44.89
CA LYS A 218 0.26 9.51 44.92
C LYS A 218 -1.12 8.98 44.51
N VAL A 219 -1.13 8.13 43.49
CA VAL A 219 -2.36 7.48 42.99
C VAL A 219 -2.73 6.30 43.89
N ALA A 220 -4.00 6.20 44.27
CA ALA A 220 -4.54 5.13 45.10
C ALA A 220 -5.75 4.46 44.45
N ALA A 221 -5.92 3.16 44.69
CA ALA A 221 -7.03 2.39 44.20
C ALA A 221 -8.35 2.95 44.75
N ASN A 222 -9.39 2.96 43.92
CA ASN A 222 -10.73 3.46 44.22
C ASN A 222 -10.78 4.93 44.63
N LYS A 223 -9.74 5.71 44.34
CA LYS A 223 -9.70 7.17 44.50
C LYS A 223 -9.51 7.83 43.13
N PRO A 224 -10.25 8.92 42.84
CA PRO A 224 -10.00 9.71 41.63
C PRO A 224 -8.59 10.29 41.63
N ALA A 225 -7.92 10.22 40.48
CA ALA A 225 -6.62 10.82 40.22
C ALA A 225 -6.67 11.61 38.91
N LEU A 226 -5.95 12.73 38.86
CA LEU A 226 -5.76 13.49 37.63
C LEU A 226 -4.47 13.02 36.95
N LEU A 227 -4.62 12.44 35.76
CA LEU A 227 -3.50 12.03 34.92
C LEU A 227 -3.24 13.13 33.90
N THR A 228 -2.03 13.68 33.92
CA THR A 228 -1.61 14.75 33.02
C THR A 228 -0.46 14.27 32.14
N PHE A 229 -0.68 14.26 30.83
CA PHE A 229 0.32 13.83 29.86
C PHE A 229 0.88 15.01 29.07
N ALA A 230 2.18 14.99 28.84
CA ALA A 230 2.89 15.96 28.03
C ALA A 230 3.75 15.25 26.98
N VAL A 231 3.59 15.64 25.72
CA VAL A 231 4.32 15.11 24.57
C VAL A 231 5.38 16.11 24.12
N ARG A 232 6.60 15.63 23.88
CA ARG A 232 7.73 16.41 23.36
C ARG A 232 8.39 15.67 22.21
N GLU A 233 8.86 16.41 21.22
CA GLU A 233 9.79 15.85 20.24
C GLU A 233 11.12 15.53 20.95
N GLN A 234 11.72 14.37 20.67
CA GLN A 234 12.97 13.99 21.32
C GLN A 234 14.06 15.02 21.02
N GLY A 235 14.81 15.42 22.06
CA GLY A 235 15.82 16.47 21.97
C GLY A 235 15.27 17.90 22.08
N GLN A 236 13.95 18.09 22.17
CA GLN A 236 13.32 19.40 22.34
C GLN A 236 12.66 19.57 23.70
N SER A 237 12.71 20.79 24.24
CA SER A 237 12.07 21.14 25.52
C SER A 237 10.59 21.52 25.37
N GLN A 238 10.21 22.03 24.19
CA GLN A 238 8.89 22.55 23.90
C GLN A 238 7.85 21.42 23.78
N LEU A 239 6.64 21.72 24.25
CA LEU A 239 5.50 20.79 24.14
C LEU A 239 4.95 20.80 22.72
N VAL A 240 4.58 19.62 22.23
CA VAL A 240 3.70 19.50 21.08
C VAL A 240 2.31 19.95 21.50
N LYS A 241 1.73 20.90 20.77
CA LYS A 241 0.40 21.47 21.07
C LYS A 241 -0.66 21.15 20.02
N GLN A 242 -0.24 20.74 18.83
CA GLN A 242 -1.11 20.50 17.69
C GLN A 242 -1.07 19.01 17.33
N PHE A 243 -2.25 18.40 17.32
CA PHE A 243 -2.46 16.98 17.10
C PHE A 243 -3.61 16.79 16.13
N GLN A 244 -3.53 15.70 15.37
CA GLN A 244 -4.54 15.36 14.39
C GLN A 244 -5.70 14.64 15.08
N LEU A 245 -6.91 14.95 14.62
CA LEU A 245 -8.09 14.17 14.96
C LEU A 245 -8.03 12.83 14.21
N VAL A 246 -7.83 11.75 14.94
CA VAL A 246 -7.82 10.38 14.43
C VAL A 246 -8.87 9.61 15.22
N HIS A 247 -9.80 8.94 14.54
CA HIS A 247 -10.92 8.24 15.21
C HIS A 247 -11.70 9.15 16.18
N GLU A 248 -11.98 10.38 15.71
CA GLU A 248 -12.72 11.41 16.44
C GLU A 248 -12.04 11.92 17.72
N LYS A 249 -10.78 11.54 17.99
CA LYS A 249 -10.03 11.91 19.18
C LYS A 249 -8.61 12.36 18.82
N LEU A 250 -8.02 13.18 19.69
CA LEU A 250 -6.64 13.64 19.52
C LEU A 250 -5.63 12.65 20.10
N MET A 251 -6.09 11.82 21.04
CA MET A 251 -5.31 10.77 21.68
C MET A 251 -6.23 9.62 22.11
N HIS A 252 -5.83 8.40 21.79
CA HIS A 252 -6.36 7.19 22.40
C HIS A 252 -5.39 6.75 23.50
N LEU A 253 -5.90 6.58 24.71
CA LEU A 253 -5.14 6.14 25.87
C LEU A 253 -5.64 4.76 26.29
N ILE A 254 -4.83 3.75 26.01
CA ILE A 254 -5.10 2.39 26.48
C ILE A 254 -4.45 2.20 27.84
N VAL A 255 -5.24 1.80 28.82
CA VAL A 255 -4.79 1.55 30.20
C VAL A 255 -4.96 0.07 30.50
N VAL A 256 -3.84 -0.62 30.75
CA VAL A 256 -3.86 -2.04 31.15
C VAL A 256 -3.12 -2.23 32.45
N SER A 257 -3.55 -3.20 33.25
CA SER A 257 -2.72 -3.66 34.36
C SER A 257 -1.53 -4.46 33.87
N ASP A 258 -0.48 -4.56 34.67
CA ASP A 258 0.75 -5.30 34.32
C ASP A 258 0.51 -6.80 34.02
N ASP A 259 -0.54 -7.39 34.62
CA ASP A 259 -1.01 -8.76 34.33
C ASP A 259 -1.97 -8.87 33.14
N LEU A 260 -2.26 -7.75 32.47
CA LEU A 260 -3.19 -7.63 31.36
C LEU A 260 -4.61 -8.14 31.68
N SER A 261 -5.01 -8.26 32.94
CA SER A 261 -6.38 -8.64 33.32
C SER A 261 -7.36 -7.47 33.31
N TYR A 262 -6.87 -6.24 33.43
CA TYR A 262 -7.63 -5.01 33.30
C TYR A 262 -7.31 -4.31 31.97
N PHE A 263 -8.34 -3.68 31.38
CA PHE A 263 -8.25 -2.90 30.16
C PHE A 263 -9.24 -1.73 30.21
N SER A 264 -8.79 -0.55 29.80
CA SER A 264 -9.65 0.61 29.49
C SER A 264 -9.14 1.31 28.23
N HIS A 265 -10.06 1.96 27.52
CA HIS A 265 -9.78 2.73 26.31
C HIS A 265 -10.38 4.13 26.47
N GLU A 266 -9.54 5.08 26.85
CA GLU A 266 -9.93 6.43 27.24
C GLU A 266 -9.39 7.49 26.29
N HIS A 267 -9.94 8.69 26.37
CA HIS A 267 -9.58 9.80 25.48
C HIS A 267 -9.33 11.08 26.28
N PRO A 268 -8.08 11.31 26.72
CA PRO A 268 -7.72 12.53 27.43
C PRO A 268 -8.01 13.80 26.61
N GLN A 269 -8.35 14.89 27.29
CA GLN A 269 -8.60 16.19 26.64
C GLN A 269 -7.36 17.08 26.73
N ILE A 270 -7.01 17.76 25.64
CA ILE A 270 -5.90 18.71 25.62
C ILE A 270 -6.34 20.09 26.13
N GLY A 271 -5.55 20.69 27.03
CA GLY A 271 -5.73 22.07 27.47
C GLY A 271 -4.94 23.07 26.63
N ALA A 272 -5.22 24.37 26.79
CA ALA A 272 -4.49 25.45 26.11
C ALA A 272 -2.97 25.46 26.40
N ASP A 273 -2.56 24.84 27.50
CA ASP A 273 -1.17 24.66 27.88
C ASP A 273 -0.46 23.51 27.15
N GLY A 274 -1.16 22.80 26.24
CA GLY A 274 -0.61 21.69 25.45
C GLY A 274 -0.53 20.36 26.20
N ARG A 275 -1.19 20.24 27.36
CA ARG A 275 -1.20 19.00 28.16
C ARG A 275 -2.53 18.29 28.07
N PHE A 276 -2.47 16.98 27.90
CA PHE A 276 -3.63 16.09 27.93
C PHE A 276 -3.99 15.76 29.38
N ARG A 277 -5.28 15.75 29.71
CA ARG A 277 -5.78 15.48 31.06
C ARG A 277 -6.90 14.44 31.04
N LEU A 278 -6.84 13.52 32.00
CA LEU A 278 -7.86 12.52 32.26
C LEU A 278 -8.07 12.37 33.77
N LYS A 279 -9.31 12.53 34.25
CA LYS A 279 -9.68 12.11 35.61
C LYS A 279 -10.00 10.63 35.58
N TRP A 280 -9.31 9.83 36.40
CA TRP A 280 -9.44 8.38 36.39
C TRP A 280 -9.47 7.79 37.79
N THR A 281 -10.24 6.71 37.97
CA THR A 281 -10.26 5.93 39.22
C THR A 281 -9.81 4.51 38.91
N PHE A 282 -8.63 4.13 39.39
CA PHE A 282 -8.11 2.79 39.19
C PHE A 282 -8.82 1.80 40.13
N PRO A 283 -9.31 0.65 39.65
CA PRO A 283 -10.10 -0.25 40.48
C PRO A 283 -9.29 -1.05 41.51
N ARG A 284 -7.96 -1.16 41.32
CA ARG A 284 -7.09 -1.95 42.19
C ARG A 284 -5.68 -1.39 42.24
N ALA A 285 -4.96 -1.74 43.31
CA ALA A 285 -3.55 -1.41 43.46
C ALA A 285 -2.70 -2.25 42.49
N GLY A 286 -1.50 -1.74 42.17
CA GLY A 286 -0.55 -2.39 41.27
C GLY A 286 -0.03 -1.45 40.19
N ARG A 287 0.81 -2.00 39.30
CA ARG A 287 1.37 -1.27 38.16
C ARG A 287 0.40 -1.32 36.98
N TYR A 288 0.20 -0.18 36.34
CA TYR A 288 -0.56 -0.04 35.10
C TYR A 288 0.35 0.47 33.99
N LEU A 289 0.30 -0.19 32.84
CA LEU A 289 0.91 0.28 31.61
C LEU A 289 -0.12 1.13 30.86
N MET A 290 0.35 2.23 30.28
CA MET A 290 -0.48 3.17 29.55
C MET A 290 0.13 3.40 28.18
N PHE A 291 -0.66 3.20 27.13
CA PHE A 291 -0.24 3.39 25.75
C PHE A 291 -1.01 4.58 25.17
N ALA A 292 -0.30 5.66 24.92
CA ALA A 292 -0.83 6.86 24.28
C ALA A 292 -0.57 6.76 22.78
N ASP A 293 -1.64 6.56 22.03
CA ASP A 293 -1.67 6.61 20.58
C ASP A 293 -2.14 8.01 20.15
N PHE A 294 -1.27 8.72 19.45
CA PHE A 294 -1.54 10.06 18.96
C PHE A 294 -0.80 10.33 17.65
N THR A 295 -1.27 11.32 16.92
CA THR A 295 -0.60 11.79 15.70
C THR A 295 -0.33 13.29 15.82
N PRO A 296 0.94 13.72 15.98
CA PRO A 296 1.27 15.14 15.97
C PRO A 296 1.08 15.72 14.56
N ASP A 297 0.73 16.99 14.44
CA ASP A 297 0.49 17.62 13.14
C ASP A 297 1.74 17.63 12.23
N ASN A 298 2.92 17.63 12.85
CA ASN A 298 4.22 17.66 12.18
C ASN A 298 4.94 16.31 12.16
N GLY A 299 4.27 15.19 12.45
CA GLY A 299 4.93 13.90 12.54
C GLY A 299 4.00 12.72 12.30
N LEU A 300 4.59 11.53 12.41
CA LEU A 300 3.86 10.29 12.22
C LEU A 300 3.12 9.88 13.49
N ASN A 301 2.05 9.10 13.29
CA ASN A 301 1.34 8.42 14.36
C ASN A 301 2.33 7.55 15.15
N GLN A 302 2.24 7.63 16.49
CA GLN A 302 3.07 6.86 17.40
C GLN A 302 2.25 6.38 18.58
N VAL A 303 2.54 5.15 19.01
CA VAL A 303 2.05 4.58 20.25
C VAL A 303 3.19 4.61 21.27
N LEU A 304 3.11 5.53 22.23
CA LEU A 304 4.13 5.68 23.27
C LEU A 304 3.64 5.11 24.59
N ARG A 305 4.53 4.40 25.29
CA ARG A 305 4.23 3.80 26.58
C ARG A 305 4.71 4.67 27.74
N THR A 306 3.85 4.82 28.74
CA THR A 306 4.21 5.26 30.10
C THR A 306 3.57 4.30 31.11
N GLN A 307 3.79 4.55 32.40
CA GLN A 307 3.25 3.69 33.47
C GLN A 307 2.93 4.50 34.72
N VAL A 308 2.04 3.96 35.54
CA VAL A 308 1.71 4.49 36.86
C VAL A 308 1.63 3.36 37.87
N THR A 309 2.10 3.61 39.08
CA THR A 309 1.95 2.68 40.22
C THR A 309 0.81 3.18 41.10
N VAL A 310 -0.20 2.33 41.29
CA VAL A 310 -1.38 2.59 42.10
C VAL A 310 -1.22 1.92 43.46
N SER A 311 -1.32 2.71 44.54
CA SER A 311 -1.26 2.24 45.93
C SER A 311 -2.63 1.75 46.44
N GLY A 312 -2.68 1.11 47.62
CA GLY A 312 -3.94 0.79 48.30
C GLY A 312 -4.40 -0.67 48.24
N GLY A 313 -3.56 -1.60 48.70
CA GLY A 313 -3.86 -3.03 48.84
C GLY A 313 -2.58 -3.84 48.98
N GLN A 314 -2.68 -5.08 49.49
CA GLN A 314 -1.54 -6.02 49.48
C GLN A 314 -1.23 -6.41 48.03
N PRO A 315 0.06 -6.53 47.63
CA PRO A 315 0.43 -7.03 46.32
C PRO A 315 -0.14 -8.44 46.12
N LYS A 316 -1.23 -8.56 45.37
CA LYS A 316 -1.75 -9.87 44.97
C LYS A 316 -0.85 -10.39 43.84
N ALA A 317 -0.43 -11.65 43.93
CA ALA A 317 0.32 -12.29 42.86
C ALA A 317 -0.44 -12.13 41.53
N LEU A 318 0.27 -11.60 40.52
CA LEU A 318 -0.29 -11.38 39.20
C LEU A 318 -0.62 -12.73 38.56
N PRO A 319 -1.86 -12.95 38.07
CA PRO A 319 -2.20 -14.18 37.36
C PRO A 319 -1.34 -14.32 36.11
N LYS A 320 -0.83 -15.53 35.84
CA LYS A 320 -0.17 -15.82 34.57
C LYS A 320 -1.19 -15.77 33.44
N LEU A 321 -0.81 -15.22 32.28
CA LEU A 321 -1.62 -15.33 31.08
C LEU A 321 -1.78 -16.79 30.67
N VAL A 322 -3.02 -17.20 30.43
CA VAL A 322 -3.37 -18.54 29.97
C VAL A 322 -3.95 -18.42 28.57
N ALA A 323 -3.46 -19.26 27.65
CA ALA A 323 -3.99 -19.31 26.29
C ALA A 323 -5.45 -19.80 26.31
N ASP A 324 -6.28 -19.17 25.49
CA ASP A 324 -7.63 -19.65 25.26
C ASP A 324 -7.60 -21.01 24.57
N LYS A 325 -8.34 -21.97 25.13
CA LYS A 325 -8.47 -23.31 24.56
C LYS A 325 -9.24 -23.30 23.24
N THR A 326 -10.18 -22.36 23.10
CA THR A 326 -11.01 -22.16 21.92
C THR A 326 -11.04 -20.69 21.56
N LEU A 327 -11.03 -20.39 20.26
CA LEU A 327 -11.19 -19.03 19.74
C LEU A 327 -12.68 -18.69 19.55
N SER A 328 -13.48 -18.97 20.58
CA SER A 328 -14.90 -18.65 20.64
C SER A 328 -15.29 -18.32 22.08
N LYS A 329 -15.98 -17.19 22.30
CA LYS A 329 -16.38 -16.70 23.63
C LYS A 329 -17.75 -16.06 23.61
N THR A 330 -18.41 -16.11 24.77
CA THR A 330 -19.62 -15.33 25.03
C THR A 330 -19.27 -14.14 25.91
N VAL A 331 -19.58 -12.92 25.44
CA VAL A 331 -19.38 -11.67 26.19
C VAL A 331 -20.67 -10.86 26.07
N ASP A 332 -21.25 -10.44 27.19
CA ASP A 332 -22.48 -9.63 27.23
C ASP A 332 -23.65 -10.20 26.39
N GLY A 333 -23.75 -11.53 26.32
CA GLY A 333 -24.77 -12.24 25.54
C GLY A 333 -24.50 -12.34 24.04
N TYR A 334 -23.36 -11.84 23.56
CA TYR A 334 -22.88 -12.05 22.20
C TYR A 334 -21.93 -13.24 22.16
N THR A 335 -22.09 -14.11 21.18
CA THR A 335 -21.13 -15.18 20.88
C THR A 335 -20.23 -14.71 19.76
N ILE A 336 -18.93 -14.65 20.04
CA ILE A 336 -17.88 -14.14 19.15
C ILE A 336 -16.91 -15.26 18.85
N SER A 337 -16.72 -15.56 17.57
CA SER A 337 -15.67 -16.47 17.10
C SER A 337 -14.57 -15.70 16.38
N LEU A 338 -13.32 -16.10 16.62
CA LEU A 338 -12.13 -15.50 16.04
C LEU A 338 -11.44 -16.52 15.13
N LYS A 339 -11.15 -16.12 13.89
CA LYS A 339 -10.35 -16.88 12.94
C LYS A 339 -9.18 -16.05 12.45
N SER A 340 -8.04 -16.69 12.25
CA SER A 340 -6.87 -16.09 11.62
C SER A 340 -6.75 -16.59 10.18
N SER A 341 -6.44 -15.73 9.22
CA SER A 341 -6.24 -16.15 7.82
C SER A 341 -4.97 -16.97 7.64
N THR A 342 -3.95 -16.71 8.45
CA THR A 342 -2.67 -17.42 8.47
C THR A 342 -2.25 -17.71 9.91
N PRO A 343 -1.31 -18.64 10.14
CA PRO A 343 -0.70 -18.79 11.45
C PRO A 343 -0.05 -17.49 11.93
N LEU A 344 -0.25 -17.14 13.20
CA LEU A 344 0.29 -15.91 13.80
C LEU A 344 1.80 -16.05 14.04
N MET A 345 2.58 -15.44 13.14
CA MET A 345 4.04 -15.49 13.13
C MET A 345 4.62 -14.09 13.27
N VAL A 346 5.80 -14.00 13.91
CA VAL A 346 6.56 -12.76 14.03
C VAL A 346 6.91 -12.22 12.64
N GLY A 347 6.71 -10.93 12.43
CA GLY A 347 7.00 -10.22 11.20
C GLY A 347 6.06 -10.52 10.03
N LYS A 348 4.97 -11.28 10.26
CA LYS A 348 3.98 -11.60 9.22
C LYS A 348 2.61 -11.05 9.57
N SER A 349 1.99 -10.35 8.63
CA SER A 349 0.58 -9.97 8.72
C SER A 349 -0.33 -11.19 8.73
N SER A 350 -1.38 -11.12 9.54
CA SER A 350 -2.50 -12.03 9.50
C SER A 350 -3.80 -11.30 9.72
N LEU A 351 -4.85 -11.71 9.01
CA LEU A 351 -6.17 -11.14 9.15
C LEU A 351 -6.97 -11.90 10.21
N LEU A 352 -7.31 -11.20 11.29
CA LEU A 352 -8.14 -11.67 12.38
C LEU A 352 -9.61 -11.34 12.12
N THR A 353 -10.40 -12.34 11.72
CA THR A 353 -11.82 -12.21 11.46
C THR A 353 -12.65 -12.58 12.69
N TYR A 354 -13.38 -11.59 13.21
CA TYR A 354 -14.39 -11.75 14.26
C TYR A 354 -15.76 -11.97 13.61
N SER A 355 -16.43 -13.08 13.93
CA SER A 355 -17.84 -13.30 13.57
C SER A 355 -18.71 -13.20 14.80
N ILE A 356 -19.73 -12.33 14.75
CA ILE A 356 -20.54 -11.99 15.92
C ILE A 356 -22.00 -12.45 15.74
N THR A 357 -22.48 -13.19 16.73
CA THR A 357 -23.86 -13.67 16.81
C THR A 357 -24.47 -13.35 18.17
N ARG A 358 -25.81 -13.32 18.27
CA ARG A 358 -26.54 -13.19 19.53
C ARG A 358 -27.81 -14.04 19.46
N GLY A 359 -27.99 -14.93 20.43
CA GLY A 359 -29.12 -15.89 20.41
C GLY A 359 -29.15 -16.76 19.14
N GLY A 360 -27.97 -17.15 18.63
CA GLY A 360 -27.82 -17.97 17.41
C GLY A 360 -28.00 -17.20 16.08
N LYS A 361 -28.40 -15.92 16.12
CA LYS A 361 -28.57 -15.09 14.91
C LYS A 361 -27.35 -14.21 14.67
N THR A 362 -27.01 -13.99 13.40
CA THR A 362 -25.95 -13.06 13.00
C THR A 362 -26.31 -11.63 13.40
N VAL A 363 -25.32 -10.87 13.87
CA VAL A 363 -25.49 -9.44 14.22
C VAL A 363 -25.02 -8.59 13.05
N THR A 364 -25.93 -7.83 12.44
CA THR A 364 -25.68 -7.04 11.22
C THR A 364 -26.00 -5.55 11.36
N ASP A 365 -26.20 -5.10 12.59
CA ASP A 365 -26.61 -3.75 12.97
C ASP A 365 -25.64 -3.11 13.99
N MET A 366 -24.35 -3.47 13.92
CA MET A 366 -23.31 -2.78 14.69
C MET A 366 -23.23 -1.30 14.27
N GLN A 367 -22.71 -0.49 15.18
CA GLN A 367 -22.54 0.95 15.04
C GLN A 367 -21.05 1.31 15.09
N PRO A 368 -20.63 2.39 14.40
CA PRO A 368 -19.30 2.93 14.59
C PRO A 368 -19.07 3.33 16.05
N TYR A 369 -17.88 3.06 16.54
CA TYR A 369 -17.34 3.56 17.80
C TYR A 369 -16.06 4.30 17.45
N LEU A 370 -15.92 5.57 17.87
CA LEU A 370 -14.74 6.40 17.58
C LEU A 370 -14.39 6.41 16.07
N GLY A 371 -15.40 6.61 15.22
CA GLY A 371 -15.20 6.68 13.77
C GLY A 371 -14.79 5.36 13.07
N ALA A 372 -14.78 4.20 13.74
CA ALA A 372 -14.54 2.90 13.12
C ALA A 372 -15.55 1.83 13.56
N MET A 373 -15.72 0.74 12.80
CA MET A 373 -16.64 -0.35 13.18
C MET A 373 -16.09 -1.26 14.27
N GLY A 374 -14.78 -1.19 14.51
CA GLY A 374 -14.17 -1.78 15.69
C GLY A 374 -12.73 -1.35 15.87
N HIS A 375 -12.27 -1.47 17.11
CA HIS A 375 -10.90 -1.17 17.54
C HIS A 375 -10.28 -2.42 18.15
N MET A 376 -9.04 -2.74 17.80
CA MET A 376 -8.32 -3.85 18.40
C MET A 376 -6.97 -3.40 18.93
N MET A 377 -6.70 -3.77 20.18
CA MET A 377 -5.38 -3.65 20.79
C MET A 377 -4.81 -5.05 21.03
N ALA A 378 -3.59 -5.31 20.61
CA ALA A 378 -2.81 -6.51 20.94
C ALA A 378 -1.58 -6.12 21.74
N ILE A 379 -1.36 -6.77 22.89
CA ILE A 379 -0.21 -6.52 23.76
C ILE A 379 0.41 -7.86 24.16
N ASN A 380 1.72 -8.00 23.97
CA ASN A 380 2.43 -9.19 24.42
C ASN A 380 2.64 -9.20 25.94
N ALA A 381 2.95 -10.37 26.50
CA ALA A 381 3.03 -10.57 27.96
C ALA A 381 4.09 -9.69 28.66
N ASN A 382 5.09 -9.19 27.95
CA ASN A 382 6.10 -8.29 28.51
C ASN A 382 5.72 -6.79 28.38
N GLY A 383 4.56 -6.49 27.77
CA GLY A 383 4.03 -5.14 27.61
C GLY A 383 4.88 -4.24 26.72
N ARG A 384 5.68 -4.80 25.80
CA ARG A 384 6.56 -4.04 24.89
C ARG A 384 6.10 -4.08 23.44
N ASP A 385 5.60 -5.23 22.97
CA ASP A 385 5.02 -5.34 21.63
C ASP A 385 3.56 -4.95 21.70
N VAL A 386 3.18 -3.96 20.90
CA VAL A 386 1.87 -3.35 20.92
C VAL A 386 1.41 -3.09 19.50
N VAL A 387 0.20 -3.56 19.19
CA VAL A 387 -0.47 -3.28 17.92
C VAL A 387 -1.83 -2.69 18.23
N HIS A 388 -2.06 -1.46 17.78
CA HIS A 388 -3.39 -0.86 17.72
C HIS A 388 -3.82 -0.81 16.27
N THR A 389 -4.99 -1.37 15.98
CA THR A 389 -5.53 -1.51 14.63
C THR A 389 -7.05 -1.40 14.65
N HIS A 390 -7.65 -1.22 13.49
CA HIS A 390 -9.10 -1.07 13.32
C HIS A 390 -9.61 -2.04 12.28
N THR A 391 -10.93 -2.11 12.14
CA THR A 391 -11.54 -3.02 11.17
C THR A 391 -11.16 -2.64 9.75
N VAL A 392 -10.56 -3.58 9.02
CA VAL A 392 -10.42 -3.51 7.56
C VAL A 392 -11.76 -3.92 6.93
N GLY A 393 -12.18 -3.23 5.87
CA GLY A 393 -13.40 -3.57 5.12
C GLY A 393 -13.30 -4.95 4.43
N ALA A 394 -14.43 -5.50 3.97
CA ALA A 394 -14.45 -6.76 3.22
C ALA A 394 -13.91 -6.57 1.79
N GLY A 395 -12.59 -6.39 1.67
CA GLY A 395 -11.93 -6.15 0.39
C GLY A 395 -10.39 -6.06 0.42
N GLY A 396 -9.73 -6.56 1.47
CA GLY A 396 -8.31 -6.30 1.69
C GLY A 396 -8.08 -5.02 2.50
N ALA A 397 -6.84 -4.73 2.86
CA ALA A 397 -6.48 -3.67 3.81
C ALA A 397 -7.17 -2.34 3.48
N VAL A 398 -7.94 -1.83 4.43
CA VAL A 398 -8.55 -0.50 4.36
C VAL A 398 -8.04 0.29 5.55
N THR A 399 -7.70 1.54 5.25
CA THR A 399 -7.08 2.54 6.10
C THR A 399 -8.13 3.16 7.02
N ASN A 400 -7.84 4.30 7.67
CA ASN A 400 -8.72 5.02 8.61
C ASN A 400 -10.09 5.49 8.04
N ALA A 401 -10.58 4.87 6.96
CA ALA A 401 -11.90 5.07 6.40
C ALA A 401 -12.96 4.36 7.25
N MET A 402 -14.04 5.10 7.54
CA MET A 402 -15.24 4.63 8.21
C MET A 402 -15.79 3.39 7.51
N ALA A 403 -15.49 2.19 8.02
CA ALA A 403 -16.12 0.97 7.55
C ALA A 403 -17.65 1.12 7.68
N THR A 404 -18.39 0.90 6.60
CA THR A 404 -19.87 0.99 6.60
C THR A 404 -20.54 -0.35 6.84
N GLU A 405 -19.76 -1.44 6.83
CA GLU A 405 -20.24 -2.79 7.05
C GLU A 405 -20.63 -2.98 8.51
N LYS A 406 -21.94 -3.10 8.78
CA LYS A 406 -22.50 -3.23 10.13
C LYS A 406 -22.44 -4.66 10.70
N GLY A 407 -21.63 -5.53 10.08
CA GLY A 407 -21.46 -6.95 10.43
C GLY A 407 -21.95 -7.90 9.33
N PRO A 408 -21.90 -9.23 9.57
CA PRO A 408 -21.62 -9.87 10.87
C PRO A 408 -20.15 -10.20 11.10
N ARG A 409 -19.26 -9.81 10.18
CA ARG A 409 -17.84 -10.07 10.24
C ARG A 409 -17.05 -8.78 10.28
N PHE A 410 -16.02 -8.77 11.10
CA PHE A 410 -15.10 -7.65 11.26
C PHE A 410 -13.68 -8.18 11.24
N THR A 411 -12.84 -7.63 10.39
CA THR A 411 -11.49 -8.15 10.18
C THR A 411 -10.47 -7.13 10.66
N PHE A 412 -9.43 -7.56 11.35
CA PHE A 412 -8.32 -6.71 11.79
C PHE A 412 -7.02 -7.26 11.24
N ASP A 413 -6.09 -6.39 10.85
CA ASP A 413 -4.73 -6.82 10.52
C ASP A 413 -3.87 -6.87 11.79
N LEU A 414 -3.17 -7.98 12.00
CA LEU A 414 -2.22 -8.15 13.08
C LEU A 414 -0.87 -8.58 12.49
N MET A 415 0.16 -7.75 12.71
CA MET A 415 1.56 -8.09 12.43
C MET A 415 2.37 -8.04 13.73
N PRO A 416 2.59 -9.18 14.39
CA PRO A 416 3.36 -9.22 15.63
C PRO A 416 4.85 -8.95 15.38
N THR A 417 5.53 -8.23 16.28
CA THR A 417 6.98 -7.97 16.17
C THR A 417 7.81 -8.79 17.15
N ALA A 418 7.17 -9.41 18.13
CA ALA A 418 7.82 -10.30 19.09
C ALA A 418 7.03 -11.60 19.31
N PRO A 419 7.72 -12.73 19.62
CA PRO A 419 7.05 -13.96 20.02
C PRO A 419 6.57 -13.87 21.48
N GLY A 420 5.72 -14.83 21.87
CA GLY A 420 5.26 -15.00 23.24
C GLY A 420 3.74 -14.93 23.39
N MET A 421 3.27 -15.09 24.63
CA MET A 421 1.86 -14.95 24.97
C MET A 421 1.39 -13.52 24.66
N THR A 422 0.31 -13.40 23.90
CA THR A 422 -0.26 -12.12 23.51
C THR A 422 -1.73 -12.09 23.90
N LYS A 423 -2.16 -10.97 24.47
CA LYS A 423 -3.56 -10.70 24.77
C LYS A 423 -4.06 -9.61 23.83
N ILE A 424 -5.23 -9.85 23.25
CA ILE A 424 -5.91 -8.91 22.37
C ILE A 424 -7.26 -8.53 22.97
N TRP A 425 -7.69 -7.30 22.73
CA TRP A 425 -9.02 -6.80 23.04
C TRP A 425 -9.59 -6.14 21.80
N ALA A 426 -10.69 -6.69 21.27
CA ALA A 426 -11.46 -6.05 20.21
C ALA A 426 -12.71 -5.38 20.78
N GLN A 427 -12.99 -4.16 20.36
CA GLN A 427 -14.14 -3.37 20.78
C GLN A 427 -15.08 -3.14 19.60
N PHE A 428 -16.37 -3.38 19.82
CA PHE A 428 -17.46 -3.14 18.88
C PHE A 428 -18.56 -2.35 19.59
N GLN A 429 -19.44 -1.66 18.86
CA GLN A 429 -20.57 -0.95 19.47
C GLN A 429 -21.91 -1.37 18.88
N ARG A 430 -22.91 -1.52 19.75
CA ARG A 430 -24.31 -1.75 19.35
C ARG A 430 -25.27 -1.17 20.37
N GLY A 431 -26.24 -0.39 19.91
CA GLY A 431 -27.20 0.30 20.79
C GLY A 431 -26.51 1.25 21.77
N GLY A 432 -25.45 1.93 21.33
CA GLY A 432 -24.65 2.83 22.18
C GLY A 432 -23.79 2.15 23.25
N LYS A 433 -23.80 0.81 23.33
CA LYS A 433 -22.97 0.05 24.28
C LYS A 433 -21.74 -0.55 23.59
N VAL A 434 -20.57 -0.33 24.18
CA VAL A 434 -19.30 -0.94 23.74
C VAL A 434 -19.20 -2.37 24.28
N ILE A 435 -18.87 -3.30 23.40
CA ILE A 435 -18.62 -4.72 23.67
C ILE A 435 -17.12 -4.95 23.53
N THR A 436 -16.44 -5.34 24.61
CA THR A 436 -14.98 -5.59 24.60
C THR A 436 -14.70 -7.08 24.70
N VAL A 437 -14.05 -7.65 23.69
CA VAL A 437 -13.82 -9.10 23.55
C VAL A 437 -12.34 -9.42 23.71
N PRO A 438 -11.93 -10.09 24.80
CA PRO A 438 -10.54 -10.47 25.01
C PRO A 438 -10.23 -11.86 24.42
N PHE A 439 -9.09 -12.03 23.77
CA PHE A 439 -8.48 -13.34 23.46
C PHE A 439 -7.01 -13.37 23.87
N THR A 440 -6.51 -14.54 24.25
CA THR A 440 -5.11 -14.76 24.64
C THR A 440 -4.57 -15.98 23.91
N PHE A 441 -3.45 -15.85 23.23
CA PHE A 441 -2.82 -16.95 22.50
C PHE A 441 -1.30 -16.75 22.34
N PRO A 442 -0.52 -17.81 22.13
CA PRO A 442 0.91 -17.70 21.84
C PRO A 442 1.15 -17.24 20.40
N ILE A 443 2.16 -16.40 20.21
CA ILE A 443 2.72 -15.99 18.91
C ILE A 443 4.10 -16.63 18.74
N GLY A 444 4.39 -17.19 17.57
CA GLY A 444 5.71 -17.74 17.24
C GLY A 444 5.99 -19.16 17.77
N GLY A 445 4.96 -19.90 18.21
CA GLY A 445 5.09 -21.32 18.58
C GLY A 445 4.74 -22.25 17.42
N THR A 446 5.50 -23.35 17.25
CA THR A 446 5.29 -24.44 16.29
C THR A 446 4.01 -25.28 16.54
N ARG A 447 3.07 -24.78 17.34
CA ARG A 447 1.87 -25.52 17.71
C ARG A 447 0.73 -24.57 18.07
N MET A 448 -0.24 -24.43 17.16
CA MET A 448 -1.56 -23.89 17.46
C MET A 448 -2.61 -24.85 16.89
N ILE A 449 -3.29 -25.50 17.83
CA ILE A 449 -4.65 -26.07 17.83
C ILE A 449 -5.39 -25.96 16.49
N THR A 450 -5.41 -27.06 15.73
CA THR A 450 -6.47 -27.32 14.74
C THR A 450 -7.78 -27.60 15.48
N PRO A 451 -8.93 -27.03 15.06
CA PRO A 451 -10.23 -27.55 15.45
C PRO A 451 -10.32 -29.00 14.94
N ALA A 452 -10.70 -29.93 15.80
CA ALA A 452 -10.96 -31.31 15.39
C ALA A 452 -12.11 -31.32 14.36
N ALA A 453 -11.81 -31.73 13.13
CA ALA A 453 -12.81 -32.11 12.14
C ALA A 453 -13.34 -33.52 12.49
N PRO A 454 -14.63 -33.80 12.27
CA PRO A 454 -15.17 -35.15 12.44
C PRO A 454 -14.57 -36.08 11.38
N LYS A 455 -14.13 -37.27 11.82
CA LYS A 455 -13.58 -38.33 10.97
C LYS A 455 -14.69 -38.93 10.10
N ASN A 456 -14.47 -38.99 8.79
CA ASN A 456 -15.14 -39.95 7.91
C ASN A 456 -14.07 -40.75 7.15
N GLU A 457 -14.33 -42.05 7.04
CA GLU A 457 -13.46 -43.13 6.58
C GLU A 457 -13.01 -43.00 5.12
N GLU A 458 -11.75 -43.38 4.86
CA GLU A 458 -11.21 -43.63 3.53
C GLU A 458 -11.61 -45.02 3.01
N ALA A 459 -11.82 -45.12 1.69
CA ALA A 459 -11.70 -46.36 0.94
C ALA A 459 -10.69 -46.18 -0.22
N PRO A 460 -9.94 -47.23 -0.62
CA PRO A 460 -8.62 -47.08 -1.22
C PRO A 460 -8.61 -47.36 -2.73
N HIS A 461 -7.74 -46.71 -3.49
CA HIS A 461 -7.38 -47.21 -4.83
C HIS A 461 -5.89 -47.11 -5.17
N ASN A 462 -5.52 -48.13 -5.95
CA ASN A 462 -4.24 -48.79 -6.13
C ASN A 462 -3.40 -48.19 -7.28
N HIS A 463 -2.10 -48.43 -7.25
CA HIS A 463 -1.13 -48.07 -8.29
C HIS A 463 -1.17 -49.05 -9.47
N GLY A 464 -0.98 -48.54 -10.69
CA GLY A 464 -0.66 -49.35 -11.88
C GLY A 464 -0.12 -48.48 -13.00
N SER A 465 1.10 -48.76 -13.45
CA SER A 465 1.73 -48.19 -14.65
C SER A 465 1.56 -49.14 -15.84
N MET A 466 1.46 -48.60 -17.06
CA MET A 466 2.25 -48.98 -18.26
C MET A 466 1.72 -48.33 -19.54
N ASN A 467 2.52 -48.47 -20.60
CA ASN A 467 2.81 -47.53 -21.68
C ASN A 467 2.27 -47.99 -23.07
N MET A 468 2.00 -47.02 -23.94
CA MET A 468 2.24 -46.94 -25.42
C MET A 468 1.37 -47.67 -26.50
N ASN A 469 0.94 -46.81 -27.46
CA ASN A 469 0.79 -46.91 -28.93
C ASN A 469 -0.50 -47.47 -29.60
N THR A 470 -1.26 -46.61 -30.33
CA THR A 470 -1.23 -46.45 -31.83
C THR A 470 -2.36 -45.56 -32.43
N ALA A 471 -1.95 -44.65 -33.35
CA ALA A 471 -2.61 -44.11 -34.56
C ALA A 471 -3.95 -43.30 -34.52
N PRO A 472 -4.24 -42.51 -35.58
CA PRO A 472 -4.39 -41.05 -35.54
C PRO A 472 -5.85 -40.64 -35.30
N THR A 473 -6.12 -40.09 -34.13
CA THR A 473 -7.42 -39.48 -33.83
C THR A 473 -7.22 -37.99 -33.65
N ASN A 474 -8.20 -37.17 -34.04
CA ASN A 474 -8.24 -35.72 -33.83
C ASN A 474 -7.82 -35.40 -32.38
N ALA A 475 -6.53 -35.14 -32.17
CA ALA A 475 -5.98 -35.13 -30.83
C ALA A 475 -6.47 -33.88 -30.13
N ALA A 476 -7.43 -34.05 -29.22
CA ALA A 476 -7.82 -33.02 -28.28
C ALA A 476 -6.55 -32.56 -27.53
N GLN A 477 -6.32 -31.26 -27.55
CA GLN A 477 -5.11 -30.68 -26.99
C GLN A 477 -5.27 -30.63 -25.48
N ASN A 478 -4.60 -31.51 -24.73
CA ASN A 478 -4.76 -31.59 -23.28
C ASN A 478 -3.62 -30.82 -22.59
N VAL A 479 -3.96 -29.80 -21.81
CA VAL A 479 -3.00 -28.99 -21.06
C VAL A 479 -3.31 -29.10 -19.57
N MET A 480 -2.35 -29.58 -18.78
CA MET A 480 -2.47 -29.65 -17.32
C MET A 480 -1.76 -28.48 -16.65
N ILE A 481 -2.44 -27.82 -15.72
CA ILE A 481 -1.99 -26.61 -15.04
C ILE A 481 -2.06 -26.85 -13.53
N ALA A 482 -0.90 -26.94 -12.89
CA ALA A 482 -0.79 -27.06 -11.44
C ALA A 482 -0.88 -25.69 -10.74
N LEU A 483 -1.62 -25.61 -9.63
CA LEU A 483 -1.85 -24.40 -8.84
C LEU A 483 -1.30 -24.60 -7.41
N PRO A 484 -0.71 -23.59 -6.76
CA PRO A 484 -0.43 -22.25 -7.27
C PRO A 484 0.98 -22.17 -7.87
N ALA A 485 1.11 -22.36 -9.17
CA ALA A 485 2.27 -21.81 -9.87
C ALA A 485 2.01 -20.32 -10.08
N GLY A 486 2.89 -19.44 -9.59
CA GLY A 486 2.97 -18.07 -10.06
C GLY A 486 3.14 -18.13 -11.58
N TYR A 487 2.08 -17.76 -12.30
CA TYR A 487 1.96 -17.90 -13.75
C TYR A 487 3.16 -17.24 -14.45
N LYS A 488 4.08 -18.06 -14.95
CA LYS A 488 5.07 -17.61 -15.93
C LYS A 488 4.39 -17.61 -17.29
N ASP A 489 4.49 -16.48 -18.00
CA ASP A 489 3.97 -16.34 -19.35
C ASP A 489 4.53 -17.41 -20.30
N GLY A 490 3.67 -18.03 -21.11
CA GLY A 490 4.07 -18.70 -22.36
C GLY A 490 4.51 -20.16 -22.32
N ALA A 491 4.31 -20.92 -21.24
CA ALA A 491 4.85 -22.28 -21.14
C ALA A 491 4.14 -23.37 -21.99
N ALA A 492 2.94 -23.11 -22.55
CA ALA A 492 2.25 -24.08 -23.40
C ALA A 492 1.53 -23.39 -24.58
N THR A 493 1.64 -24.01 -25.76
CA THR A 493 1.05 -23.55 -27.02
C THR A 493 -0.02 -24.53 -27.48
N VAL A 494 -1.15 -24.04 -27.96
CA VAL A 494 -2.25 -24.82 -28.55
C VAL A 494 -2.61 -24.26 -29.93
N GLN A 495 -3.25 -25.05 -30.79
CA GLN A 495 -3.63 -24.68 -32.17
C GLN A 495 -5.06 -24.13 -32.22
N ALA A 496 -5.26 -23.04 -32.96
CA ALA A 496 -6.58 -22.54 -33.29
C ALA A 496 -7.39 -23.56 -34.11
N GLY A 497 -8.72 -23.57 -33.95
CA GLY A 497 -9.64 -24.46 -34.66
C GLY A 497 -9.69 -25.91 -34.16
N LYS A 498 -8.87 -26.29 -33.16
CA LYS A 498 -8.86 -27.64 -32.57
C LYS A 498 -9.31 -27.62 -31.11
N PRO A 499 -10.16 -28.57 -30.66
CA PRO A 499 -10.58 -28.65 -29.26
C PRO A 499 -9.38 -28.75 -28.30
N VAL A 500 -9.38 -27.95 -27.25
CA VAL A 500 -8.43 -27.96 -26.15
C VAL A 500 -9.15 -28.28 -24.85
N THR A 501 -8.60 -29.19 -24.05
CA THR A 501 -9.01 -29.45 -22.68
C THR A 501 -7.96 -28.90 -21.72
N LEU A 502 -8.34 -27.90 -20.93
CA LEU A 502 -7.51 -27.36 -19.87
C LEU A 502 -7.88 -28.03 -18.55
N THR A 503 -6.94 -28.71 -17.92
CA THR A 503 -7.12 -29.37 -16.62
C THR A 503 -6.34 -28.61 -15.56
N PHE A 504 -7.04 -28.04 -14.58
CA PHE A 504 -6.46 -27.33 -13.46
C PHE A 504 -6.43 -28.25 -12.25
N LYS A 505 -5.28 -28.36 -11.58
CA LYS A 505 -5.10 -29.14 -10.34
C LYS A 505 -4.62 -28.23 -9.22
N LEU A 506 -5.37 -28.18 -8.11
CA LEU A 506 -4.99 -27.40 -6.94
C LEU A 506 -4.11 -28.25 -6.03
N GLU A 507 -2.79 -28.01 -6.02
CA GLU A 507 -1.84 -28.79 -5.21
C GLU A 507 -1.68 -28.23 -3.80
N LYS A 508 -1.88 -26.92 -3.61
CA LYS A 508 -1.81 -26.22 -2.33
C LYS A 508 -2.84 -25.10 -2.27
N ASP A 509 -3.31 -24.77 -1.07
CA ASP A 509 -4.29 -23.69 -0.89
C ASP A 509 -3.71 -22.35 -1.37
N ALA A 510 -4.45 -21.68 -2.25
CA ALA A 510 -4.05 -20.46 -2.93
C ALA A 510 -5.00 -19.28 -2.67
N GLY A 511 -5.92 -19.42 -1.71
CA GLY A 511 -6.92 -18.38 -1.38
C GLY A 511 -7.80 -18.07 -2.59
N CYS A 512 -7.74 -16.83 -3.11
CA CYS A 512 -8.49 -16.46 -4.32
C CYS A 512 -8.12 -17.31 -5.55
N GLY A 513 -6.90 -17.86 -5.58
CA GLY A 513 -6.40 -18.77 -6.62
C GLY A 513 -7.08 -20.14 -6.67
N ASN A 514 -7.93 -20.46 -5.70
CA ASN A 514 -8.70 -21.70 -5.68
C ASN A 514 -9.86 -21.68 -6.67
N THR A 515 -10.37 -20.49 -6.99
CA THR A 515 -11.35 -20.30 -8.06
C THR A 515 -10.64 -20.00 -9.35
N ILE A 516 -10.87 -20.78 -10.41
CA ILE A 516 -10.32 -20.56 -11.74
C ILE A 516 -11.42 -20.10 -12.68
N SER A 517 -11.13 -19.07 -13.47
CA SER A 517 -11.99 -18.55 -14.53
C SER A 517 -11.27 -18.65 -15.88
N VAL A 518 -11.95 -19.20 -16.87
CA VAL A 518 -11.52 -19.24 -18.27
C VAL A 518 -12.59 -18.51 -19.09
N PRO A 519 -12.44 -17.19 -19.31
CA PRO A 519 -13.48 -16.36 -19.91
C PRO A 519 -13.88 -16.80 -21.33
N SER A 520 -12.91 -17.23 -22.15
CA SER A 520 -13.14 -17.72 -23.52
C SER A 520 -14.00 -19.00 -23.56
N ALA A 521 -14.00 -19.77 -22.48
CA ALA A 521 -14.85 -20.96 -22.31
C ALA A 521 -16.12 -20.69 -21.48
N LYS A 522 -16.33 -19.44 -21.02
CA LYS A 522 -17.38 -19.05 -20.06
C LYS A 522 -17.45 -19.99 -18.85
N TRP A 523 -16.29 -20.45 -18.39
CA TRP A 523 -16.18 -21.47 -17.36
C TRP A 523 -15.53 -20.91 -16.11
N THR A 524 -16.10 -21.22 -14.95
CA THR A 524 -15.51 -20.84 -13.66
C THR A 524 -15.77 -21.95 -12.63
N LYS A 525 -14.73 -22.33 -11.88
CA LYS A 525 -14.82 -23.40 -10.89
C LYS A 525 -13.93 -23.13 -9.69
N THR A 526 -14.45 -23.37 -8.49
CA THR A 526 -13.67 -23.39 -7.25
C THR A 526 -13.21 -24.81 -6.95
N LEU A 527 -11.93 -24.98 -6.66
CA LEU A 527 -11.27 -26.25 -6.34
C LEU A 527 -10.88 -26.28 -4.86
N GLU A 528 -10.98 -27.44 -4.24
CA GLU A 528 -10.35 -27.73 -2.94
C GLU A 528 -8.95 -28.32 -3.16
N VAL A 529 -8.07 -28.22 -2.15
CA VAL A 529 -6.70 -28.75 -2.26
C VAL A 529 -6.75 -30.25 -2.53
N GLY A 530 -6.04 -30.69 -3.56
CA GLY A 530 -6.04 -32.05 -4.08
C GLY A 530 -7.03 -32.28 -5.23
N GLN A 531 -7.98 -31.38 -5.48
CA GLN A 531 -8.95 -31.50 -6.57
C GLN A 531 -8.40 -31.03 -7.91
N SER A 532 -8.93 -31.62 -8.97
CA SER A 532 -8.75 -31.15 -10.35
C SER A 532 -10.10 -30.87 -11.00
N ALA A 533 -10.16 -29.89 -11.91
CA ALA A 533 -11.28 -29.74 -12.82
C ALA A 533 -10.81 -29.36 -14.22
N SER A 534 -11.57 -29.80 -15.21
CA SER A 534 -11.26 -29.62 -16.62
C SER A 534 -12.34 -28.83 -17.35
N VAL A 535 -11.91 -28.06 -18.35
CA VAL A 535 -12.81 -27.40 -19.30
C VAL A 535 -12.33 -27.66 -20.71
N THR A 536 -13.25 -28.08 -21.58
CA THR A 536 -12.98 -28.33 -23.00
C THR A 536 -13.69 -27.30 -23.86
N PHE A 537 -12.96 -26.67 -24.79
CA PHE A 537 -13.50 -25.71 -25.75
C PHE A 537 -12.60 -25.62 -26.98
N THR A 538 -13.02 -24.92 -28.04
CA THR A 538 -12.25 -24.80 -29.29
C THR A 538 -11.92 -23.33 -29.56
N PRO A 539 -10.69 -22.85 -29.27
CA PRO A 539 -10.30 -21.48 -29.57
C PRO A 539 -10.25 -21.28 -31.09
N GLN A 540 -10.94 -20.26 -31.60
CA GLN A 540 -11.02 -20.00 -33.06
C GLN A 540 -9.93 -19.04 -33.55
N GLU A 541 -9.45 -18.15 -32.69
CA GLU A 541 -8.50 -17.10 -33.04
C GLU A 541 -7.12 -17.39 -32.44
N SER A 542 -6.06 -17.09 -33.19
CA SER A 542 -4.69 -17.10 -32.69
C SER A 542 -4.45 -15.88 -31.78
N GLY A 543 -3.63 -16.07 -30.74
CA GLY A 543 -3.38 -15.05 -29.73
C GLY A 543 -3.38 -15.57 -28.29
N PRO A 544 -3.29 -14.66 -27.30
CA PRO A 544 -3.20 -15.03 -25.89
C PRO A 544 -4.57 -15.51 -25.35
N LEU A 545 -4.63 -16.78 -24.98
CA LEU A 545 -5.75 -17.38 -24.26
C LEU A 545 -5.54 -17.20 -22.76
N LYS A 546 -6.38 -16.34 -22.18
CA LYS A 546 -6.27 -15.93 -20.78
C LYS A 546 -7.10 -16.83 -19.87
N PHE A 547 -6.57 -17.07 -18.69
CA PHE A 547 -7.31 -17.61 -17.56
C PHE A 547 -6.83 -16.90 -16.29
N SER A 548 -7.69 -16.80 -15.29
CA SER A 548 -7.35 -16.10 -14.07
C SER A 548 -8.02 -16.71 -12.86
N CYS A 549 -7.67 -16.25 -11.68
CA CYS A 549 -8.42 -16.60 -10.49
C CYS A 549 -9.80 -15.91 -10.49
N GLY A 550 -10.73 -16.34 -9.63
CA GLY A 550 -12.10 -15.79 -9.57
C GLY A 550 -12.19 -14.29 -9.27
N MET A 551 -11.11 -13.69 -8.77
CA MET A 551 -10.97 -12.25 -8.49
C MET A 551 -10.10 -11.51 -9.53
N ASP A 552 -9.72 -12.17 -10.63
CA ASP A 552 -8.82 -11.67 -11.67
C ASP A 552 -7.44 -11.16 -11.19
N MET A 553 -7.01 -11.56 -9.99
CA MET A 553 -5.75 -11.12 -9.40
C MET A 553 -4.55 -11.94 -9.88
N LEU A 554 -4.70 -13.27 -9.94
CA LEU A 554 -3.70 -14.17 -10.49
C LEU A 554 -4.09 -14.46 -11.94
N ARG A 555 -3.20 -14.20 -12.89
CA ARG A 555 -3.48 -14.33 -14.33
C ARG A 555 -2.46 -15.22 -15.01
N GLY A 556 -2.92 -16.13 -15.85
CA GLY A 556 -2.09 -16.97 -16.71
C GLY A 556 -2.50 -16.85 -18.18
N THR A 557 -1.54 -17.10 -19.07
CA THR A 557 -1.75 -17.03 -20.52
C THR A 557 -1.20 -18.27 -21.21
N LEU A 558 -2.00 -18.86 -22.10
CA LEU A 558 -1.57 -19.86 -23.09
C LEU A 558 -1.50 -19.20 -24.46
N VAL A 559 -0.57 -19.62 -25.33
CA VAL A 559 -0.49 -19.08 -26.69
C VAL A 559 -1.29 -19.97 -27.63
N VAL A 560 -2.28 -19.40 -28.33
CA VAL A 560 -2.97 -20.06 -29.44
C VAL A 560 -2.26 -19.69 -30.74
N LYS A 561 -1.78 -20.69 -31.50
CA LYS A 561 -1.15 -20.52 -32.81
C LYS A 561 -2.08 -20.89 -33.95
#